data_AF-A0A3P7IZP7-F1
#
_entry.id   AF-A0A3P7IZP7-F1
#
_cell.length_a   1.000
_cell.length_b   1.000
_cell.length_c   1.000
_cell.angle_alpha   90.00
_cell.angle_beta   90.00
_cell.angle_gamma   90.00
#
_symmetry.space_group_name_H-M   'P 1'
#
loop_
_entity.id
_entity.type
_entity.pdbx_description
1 polymer ?
#
loop_
_entity_poly.entity_id
_entity_poly.type
_entity_poly.pdbx_seq_one_letter_code
_entity_poly.pdbx_strand_id
1 'polypeptide(L)'
;MGDFEEFSERYLRLVEHYKKQFPSIDIDTKAELAKFKGRSVLVEGANGALLDIDFGTYPYVTSSNATVGGACTGLGIPPTAITQVWDLTFCSAVYGVVKAYQTRVGTGPFPTELKNEDGDRLQSIGQEIGVTTGRRRRCGWLDLFLLRRSAQINGYTAVALTKLDILDTFKEIKVAVGYRLDGKPIHAPP
;
A
#
# COMPACT_ATOMS: atom_id res chain seq x y z
N MET A 1 -0.36 -3.00 23.96
CA MET A 1 0.69 -1.96 23.79
C MET A 1 2.01 -2.72 23.78
N GLY A 2 2.89 -2.44 22.81
CA GLY A 2 4.29 -2.91 22.72
C GLY A 2 4.98 -3.21 24.04
N ASP A 3 5.68 -4.34 24.21
CA ASP A 3 6.78 -4.37 25.18
C ASP A 3 7.91 -3.50 24.63
N PHE A 4 7.98 -2.29 25.15
CA PHE A 4 8.95 -1.29 24.76
C PHE A 4 10.39 -1.74 25.04
N GLU A 5 10.61 -2.64 26.00
CA GLU A 5 11.94 -3.18 26.30
C GLU A 5 12.42 -4.10 25.17
N GLU A 6 11.56 -4.96 24.63
CA GLU A 6 11.91 -5.83 23.50
C GLU A 6 12.21 -5.02 22.23
N PHE A 7 11.41 -3.98 21.94
CA PHE A 7 11.73 -3.03 20.87
C PHE A 7 13.10 -2.38 21.08
N SER A 8 13.34 -1.91 22.31
CA SER A 8 14.58 -1.22 22.68
C SER A 8 15.79 -2.11 22.46
N GLU A 9 15.74 -3.39 22.86
CA GLU A 9 16.82 -4.34 22.61
C GLU A 9 17.11 -4.54 21.12
N ARG A 10 16.07 -4.68 20.29
CA ARG A 10 16.24 -4.88 18.85
C ARG A 10 16.80 -3.64 18.17
N TYR A 11 16.33 -2.46 18.56
CA TYR A 11 16.83 -1.18 18.10
C TYR A 11 18.32 -1.01 18.47
N LEU A 12 18.70 -1.35 19.71
CA LEU A 12 20.09 -1.31 20.16
C LEU A 12 20.98 -2.27 19.35
N ARG A 13 20.53 -3.50 19.10
CA ARG A 13 21.25 -4.46 18.24
C ARG A 13 21.45 -3.93 16.81
N LEU A 14 20.44 -3.26 16.26
CA LEU A 14 20.51 -2.64 14.93
C LEU A 14 21.52 -1.49 14.92
N VAL A 15 21.45 -0.58 15.89
CA VAL A 15 22.39 0.54 16.01
C VAL A 15 23.83 0.03 16.16
N GLU A 16 24.05 -1.03 16.95
CA GLU A 16 25.38 -1.65 17.09
C GLU A 16 25.88 -2.22 15.76
N HIS A 17 25.01 -2.87 14.99
CA HIS A 17 25.33 -3.37 13.66
C HIS A 17 25.76 -2.23 12.70
N TYR A 18 25.02 -1.13 12.69
CA TYR A 18 25.36 0.04 11.87
C TYR A 18 26.63 0.75 12.35
N LYS A 19 26.88 0.86 13.66
CA LYS A 19 28.14 1.41 14.20
C LYS A 19 29.37 0.59 13.79
N LYS A 20 29.22 -0.73 13.61
CA LYS A 20 30.30 -1.59 13.08
C LYS A 20 30.60 -1.30 11.60
N GLN A 21 29.59 -0.97 10.82
CA GLN A 21 29.74 -0.62 9.39
C GLN A 21 30.20 0.83 9.19
N PHE A 22 29.77 1.74 10.06
CA PHE A 22 30.02 3.18 9.97
C PHE A 22 30.51 3.71 11.33
N PRO A 23 31.81 3.56 11.66
CA PRO A 23 32.34 3.91 12.99
C PRO A 23 32.23 5.39 13.36
N SER A 24 32.07 6.27 12.36
CA SER A 24 31.88 7.71 12.55
C SER A 24 30.45 8.11 12.90
N ILE A 25 29.49 7.19 12.86
CA ILE A 25 28.09 7.49 13.13
C ILE A 25 27.89 7.60 14.65
N ASP A 26 27.49 8.78 15.11
CA ASP A 26 27.06 8.98 16.49
C ASP A 26 25.53 8.97 16.53
N ILE A 27 24.99 8.10 17.38
CA ILE A 27 23.55 7.88 17.53
C ILE A 27 23.27 7.91 19.02
N ASP A 28 22.53 8.92 19.47
CA ASP A 28 21.98 8.99 20.84
C ASP A 28 20.79 8.03 20.95
N THR A 29 21.13 6.77 21.26
CA THR A 29 20.13 5.70 21.36
C THR A 29 19.08 5.98 22.43
N LYS A 30 19.44 6.68 23.52
CA LYS A 30 18.48 7.02 24.58
C LYS A 30 17.49 8.07 24.11
N ALA A 31 17.96 9.14 23.45
CA ALA A 31 17.08 10.17 22.91
C ALA A 31 16.16 9.60 21.81
N GLU A 32 16.67 8.73 20.94
CA GLU A 32 15.85 8.09 19.92
C GLU A 32 14.80 7.15 20.53
N LEU A 33 15.19 6.27 21.45
CA LEU A 33 14.24 5.37 22.13
C LEU A 33 13.17 6.14 22.90
N ALA A 34 13.53 7.25 23.56
CA ALA A 34 12.59 8.09 24.28
C ALA A 34 11.46 8.66 23.40
N LYS A 35 11.69 8.84 22.08
CA LYS A 35 10.64 9.27 21.13
C LYS A 35 9.56 8.21 20.93
N PHE A 36 9.89 6.94 21.12
CA PHE A 36 9.00 5.80 20.88
C PHE A 36 8.34 5.27 22.16
N LYS A 37 8.84 5.61 23.35
CA LYS A 37 8.31 5.12 24.62
C LYS A 37 6.88 5.59 24.86
N GLY A 38 5.96 4.63 24.97
CA GLY A 38 4.53 4.88 25.23
C GLY A 38 3.76 5.53 24.06
N ARG A 39 4.35 5.58 22.85
CA ARG A 39 3.71 6.17 21.66
C ARG A 39 3.45 5.12 20.59
N SER A 40 2.30 5.22 19.92
CA SER A 40 2.03 4.48 18.69
C SER A 40 2.58 5.24 17.49
N VAL A 41 3.26 4.54 16.59
CA VAL A 41 3.71 5.10 15.31
C VAL A 41 2.74 4.66 14.22
N LEU A 42 2.19 5.63 13.49
CA LEU A 42 1.42 5.38 12.26
C LEU A 42 2.27 5.82 11.09
N VAL A 43 2.49 4.91 10.14
CA VAL A 43 3.20 5.20 8.90
C VAL A 43 2.16 5.42 7.79
N GLU A 44 2.17 6.61 7.20
CA GLU A 44 1.35 6.93 6.03
C GLU A 44 2.10 6.56 4.75
N GLY A 45 1.56 5.62 3.98
CA GLY A 45 2.06 5.32 2.64
C GLY A 45 1.58 6.36 1.64
N ALA A 46 2.49 6.91 0.85
CA ALA A 46 2.16 7.71 -0.32
C ALA A 46 1.94 6.83 -1.56
N ASN A 47 1.12 7.32 -2.50
CA ASN A 47 0.77 6.64 -3.75
C ASN A 47 0.03 5.30 -3.51
N GLY A 48 -0.10 4.48 -4.56
CA GLY A 48 -0.70 3.16 -4.49
C GLY A 48 0.30 2.07 -4.83
N ALA A 49 0.16 0.88 -4.24
CA ALA A 49 1.11 -0.22 -4.39
C ALA A 49 1.35 -0.66 -5.85
N LEU A 50 0.36 -0.50 -6.75
CA LEU A 50 0.52 -0.82 -8.18
C LEU A 50 1.22 0.29 -8.99
N LEU A 51 1.65 1.37 -8.32
CA LEU A 51 2.54 2.40 -8.84
C LEU A 51 3.96 2.25 -8.28
N ASP A 52 4.25 1.21 -7.49
CA ASP A 52 5.59 0.91 -6.99
C ASP A 52 6.58 0.71 -8.16
N ILE A 53 7.81 1.17 -8.01
CA ILE A 53 8.82 1.10 -9.08
C ILE A 53 9.16 -0.33 -9.51
N ASP A 54 9.13 -1.29 -8.58
CA ASP A 54 9.49 -2.69 -8.83
C ASP A 54 8.27 -3.56 -9.07
N PHE A 55 7.18 -3.30 -8.34
CA PHE A 55 5.99 -4.16 -8.34
C PHE A 55 4.79 -3.59 -9.09
N GLY A 56 4.88 -2.35 -9.56
CA GLY A 56 3.84 -1.68 -10.31
C GLY A 56 3.87 -1.99 -11.80
N THR A 57 3.00 -1.33 -12.56
CA THR A 57 2.92 -1.50 -14.02
C THR A 57 4.00 -0.69 -14.74
N TYR A 58 5.28 -1.07 -14.64
CA TYR A 58 6.39 -0.38 -15.30
C TYR A 58 6.15 -0.24 -16.82
N PRO A 59 6.50 0.89 -17.47
CA PRO A 59 7.15 2.10 -16.93
C PRO A 59 6.19 3.12 -16.30
N TYR A 60 4.91 2.79 -16.13
CA TYR A 60 3.87 3.70 -15.68
C TYR A 60 3.73 3.69 -14.15
N VAL A 61 4.84 3.96 -13.47
CA VAL A 61 5.02 3.85 -12.02
C VAL A 61 5.62 5.13 -11.46
N THR A 62 5.65 5.27 -10.13
CA THR A 62 6.46 6.31 -9.47
C THR A 62 7.93 5.90 -9.44
N SER A 63 8.81 6.81 -9.04
CA SER A 63 10.25 6.57 -8.91
C SER A 63 10.66 5.95 -7.57
N SER A 64 9.70 5.52 -6.74
CA SER A 64 9.94 5.04 -5.37
C SER A 64 9.14 3.78 -5.07
N ASN A 65 9.50 3.10 -3.98
CA ASN A 65 8.70 1.98 -3.46
C ASN A 65 7.47 2.52 -2.71
N ALA A 66 6.29 2.14 -3.19
CA ALA A 66 4.97 2.50 -2.65
C ALA A 66 4.33 1.31 -1.90
N THR A 67 5.18 0.42 -1.40
CA THR A 67 4.83 -0.81 -0.68
C THR A 67 5.36 -0.75 0.75
N VAL A 68 4.97 -1.72 1.59
CA VAL A 68 5.44 -1.82 2.98
C VAL A 68 6.97 -1.86 3.10
N GLY A 69 7.67 -2.39 2.08
CA GLY A 69 9.13 -2.35 2.01
C GLY A 69 9.70 -0.94 1.98
N GLY A 70 9.00 0.01 1.35
CA GLY A 70 9.36 1.42 1.32
C GLY A 70 9.27 2.10 2.68
N ALA A 71 8.37 1.64 3.56
CA ALA A 71 8.32 2.11 4.95
C ALA A 71 9.57 1.67 5.72
N CYS A 72 10.02 0.42 5.53
CA CYS A 72 11.23 -0.09 6.16
C CYS A 72 12.48 0.70 5.75
N THR A 73 12.68 0.84 4.44
CA THR A 73 13.87 1.51 3.89
C THR A 73 13.81 3.03 4.10
N GLY A 74 12.64 3.65 3.98
CA GLY A 74 12.46 5.09 4.13
C GLY A 74 12.54 5.59 5.58
N LEU A 75 12.15 4.77 6.56
CA LEU A 75 12.19 5.13 7.99
C LEU A 75 13.36 4.48 8.75
N GLY A 76 14.16 3.63 8.10
CA GLY A 76 15.24 2.90 8.75
C GLY A 76 14.77 1.91 9.81
N ILE A 77 13.53 1.42 9.69
CA ILE A 77 12.96 0.45 10.64
C ILE A 77 13.19 -0.98 10.12
N PRO A 78 13.55 -1.92 11.00
CA PRO A 78 13.75 -3.30 10.58
C PRO A 78 12.39 -3.88 10.12
N PRO A 79 12.34 -4.72 9.07
CA PRO A 79 11.08 -5.33 8.61
C PRO A 79 10.32 -6.06 9.71
N THR A 80 11.05 -6.57 10.69
CA THR A 80 10.51 -7.27 11.83
C THR A 80 9.78 -6.38 12.86
N ALA A 81 9.93 -5.05 12.76
CA ALA A 81 9.09 -4.10 13.49
C ALA A 81 7.68 -3.99 12.89
N ILE A 82 7.52 -4.35 11.61
CA ILE A 82 6.23 -4.44 10.91
C ILE A 82 5.80 -5.92 10.88
N THR A 83 5.61 -6.53 12.05
CA THR A 83 5.26 -7.95 12.15
C THR A 83 3.78 -8.18 12.43
N GLN A 84 3.19 -9.14 11.72
CA GLN A 84 1.82 -9.62 11.95
C GLN A 84 1.77 -10.53 13.19
N VAL A 85 2.06 -10.00 14.37
CA VAL A 85 1.91 -10.75 15.61
C VAL A 85 0.63 -10.27 16.30
N TRP A 86 -0.44 -11.05 16.17
CA TRP A 86 -1.68 -10.90 16.96
C TRP A 86 -1.49 -11.32 18.42
N ASP A 87 -0.28 -11.15 18.96
CA ASP A 87 -0.05 -11.26 20.39
C ASP A 87 -0.24 -9.87 20.99
N LEU A 88 -0.90 -9.82 22.15
CA LEU A 88 -1.40 -8.61 22.84
C LEU A 88 -0.32 -7.56 23.13
N THR A 89 0.93 -7.92 22.85
CA THR A 89 2.16 -7.22 23.15
C THR A 89 2.78 -6.52 21.93
N PHE A 90 2.47 -6.84 20.67
CA PHE A 90 3.03 -6.13 19.49
C PHE A 90 2.00 -5.98 18.36
N CYS A 91 1.15 -4.96 18.42
CA CYS A 91 0.13 -4.74 17.39
C CYS A 91 0.71 -3.95 16.21
N SER A 92 1.42 -4.62 15.30
CA SER A 92 1.79 -4.07 14.00
C SER A 92 0.80 -4.55 12.95
N ALA A 93 -0.02 -3.62 12.45
CA ALA A 93 -1.05 -3.89 11.45
C ALA A 93 -0.73 -3.13 10.16
N VAL A 94 -0.86 -3.82 9.03
CA VAL A 94 -0.78 -3.22 7.71
C VAL A 94 -2.21 -3.13 7.16
N TYR A 95 -2.71 -1.91 7.00
CA TYR A 95 -4.04 -1.65 6.46
C TYR A 95 -3.96 -1.35 4.97
N GLY A 96 -4.60 -2.17 4.14
CA GLY A 96 -4.80 -1.86 2.73
C GLY A 96 -5.96 -0.89 2.55
N VAL A 97 -5.71 0.34 2.09
CA VAL A 97 -6.77 1.28 1.72
C VAL A 97 -7.20 1.00 0.29
N VAL A 98 -8.43 0.50 0.12
CA VAL A 98 -8.94 -0.02 -1.15
C VAL A 98 -10.22 0.72 -1.49
N LYS A 99 -10.37 1.22 -2.72
CA LYS A 99 -11.69 1.69 -3.19
C LYS A 99 -12.57 0.52 -3.59
N ALA A 100 -13.88 0.70 -3.46
CA ALA A 100 -14.89 -0.24 -3.95
C ALA A 100 -14.89 -0.41 -5.50
N TYR A 101 -14.16 0.45 -6.22
CA TYR A 101 -13.92 0.40 -7.66
C TYR A 101 -12.49 0.89 -7.95
N GLN A 102 -12.01 0.76 -9.18
CA GLN A 102 -10.63 1.09 -9.52
C GLN A 102 -10.52 2.40 -10.30
N THR A 103 -9.44 3.13 -10.06
CA THR A 103 -9.15 4.38 -10.78
C THR A 103 -7.68 4.51 -11.12
N ARG A 104 -7.37 5.15 -12.25
CA ARG A 104 -5.99 5.42 -12.65
C ARG A 104 -5.86 6.83 -13.22
N VAL A 105 -4.78 7.53 -12.82
CA VAL A 105 -4.37 8.78 -13.46
C VAL A 105 -3.31 8.45 -14.50
N GLY A 106 -3.41 9.08 -15.67
CA GLY A 106 -2.42 8.91 -16.74
C GLY A 106 -2.58 7.62 -17.56
N THR A 107 -1.53 7.33 -18.32
CA THR A 107 -1.46 6.18 -19.24
C THR A 107 -1.10 4.89 -18.51
N GLY A 108 -1.04 3.78 -19.26
CA GLY A 108 -0.66 2.46 -18.78
C GLY A 108 -1.82 1.46 -18.68
N PRO A 109 -1.51 0.18 -18.41
CA PRO A 109 -2.50 -0.89 -18.41
C PRO A 109 -3.61 -0.66 -17.38
N PHE A 110 -4.86 -0.91 -17.77
CA PHE A 110 -5.99 -0.86 -16.85
C PHE A 110 -7.04 -1.87 -17.30
N PRO A 111 -6.91 -3.14 -16.90
CA PRO A 111 -7.73 -4.23 -17.43
C PRO A 111 -9.24 -4.07 -17.20
N THR A 112 -9.62 -3.47 -16.08
CA THR A 112 -11.02 -3.21 -15.72
C THR A 112 -11.53 -1.83 -16.13
N GLU A 113 -10.78 -1.07 -16.93
CA GLU A 113 -11.21 0.25 -17.41
C GLU A 113 -12.54 0.18 -18.15
N LEU A 114 -13.44 1.09 -17.79
CA LEU A 114 -14.74 1.25 -18.42
C LEU A 114 -14.71 2.49 -19.33
N LYS A 115 -14.98 2.28 -20.62
CA LYS A 115 -15.08 3.32 -21.65
C LYS A 115 -16.52 3.51 -22.11
N ASN A 116 -17.45 3.34 -21.19
CA ASN A 116 -18.90 3.41 -21.39
C ASN A 116 -19.53 4.30 -20.30
N GLU A 117 -20.86 4.39 -20.32
CA GLU A 117 -21.64 5.20 -19.37
C GLU A 117 -21.39 4.84 -17.90
N ASP A 118 -21.15 3.56 -17.58
CA ASP A 118 -20.82 3.14 -16.22
C ASP A 118 -19.50 3.76 -15.74
N GLY A 119 -18.49 3.82 -16.62
CA GLY A 119 -17.21 4.46 -16.33
C GLY A 119 -17.35 5.97 -16.09
N ASP A 120 -18.14 6.66 -16.92
CA ASP A 120 -18.45 8.07 -16.74
C ASP A 120 -19.24 8.33 -15.45
N ARG A 121 -20.18 7.44 -15.11
CA ARG A 121 -20.97 7.51 -13.88
C ARG A 121 -20.12 7.33 -12.64
N LEU A 122 -19.25 6.30 -12.60
CA LEU A 122 -18.28 6.10 -11.51
C LEU A 122 -17.41 7.33 -11.30
N GLN A 123 -16.92 7.92 -12.40
CA GLN A 123 -16.05 9.07 -12.33
C GLN A 123 -16.76 10.33 -11.82
N SER A 124 -18.00 10.56 -12.28
CA SER A 124 -18.81 11.72 -11.90
C SER A 124 -19.23 11.65 -10.43
N ILE A 125 -19.90 10.57 -10.01
CA ILE A 125 -20.37 10.40 -8.63
C ILE A 125 -19.17 10.34 -7.67
N GLY A 126 -18.12 9.63 -8.06
CA GLY A 126 -16.90 9.51 -7.26
C GLY A 126 -16.00 10.73 -7.24
N GLN A 127 -16.36 11.80 -7.96
CA GLN A 127 -15.58 13.03 -8.10
C GLN A 127 -14.11 12.73 -8.46
N GLU A 128 -13.91 11.84 -9.42
CA GLU A 128 -12.60 11.34 -9.80
C GLU A 128 -11.90 12.30 -10.77
N ILE A 129 -11.66 13.50 -10.28
CA ILE A 129 -10.99 14.59 -10.98
C ILE A 129 -9.80 15.05 -10.12
N GLY A 130 -8.65 15.26 -10.75
CA GLY A 130 -7.47 15.80 -10.06
C GLY A 130 -7.72 17.23 -9.60
N VAL A 131 -7.57 17.51 -8.30
CA VAL A 131 -7.86 18.82 -7.70
C VAL A 131 -6.96 19.95 -8.25
N THR A 132 -5.69 19.66 -8.52
CA THR A 132 -4.73 20.66 -9.03
C THR A 132 -4.71 20.72 -10.55
N THR A 133 -4.78 19.56 -11.21
CA THR A 133 -4.57 19.46 -12.66
C THR A 133 -5.87 19.47 -13.48
N GLY A 134 -7.02 19.30 -12.84
CA GLY A 134 -8.31 19.10 -13.51
C GLY A 134 -8.40 17.80 -14.32
N ARG A 135 -7.36 16.94 -14.30
CA ARG A 135 -7.33 15.72 -15.11
C ARG A 135 -8.34 14.71 -14.57
N ARG A 136 -9.27 14.31 -15.43
CA ARG A 136 -10.24 13.24 -15.18
C ARG A 136 -9.49 11.90 -15.02
N ARG A 137 -9.81 11.11 -14.00
CA ARG A 137 -9.21 9.79 -13.79
C ARG A 137 -9.96 8.75 -14.61
N ARG A 138 -9.23 7.82 -15.22
CA ARG A 138 -9.83 6.62 -15.81
C ARG A 138 -10.48 5.83 -14.68
N CYS A 139 -11.68 5.30 -14.90
CA CYS A 139 -12.45 4.56 -13.89
C CYS A 139 -12.81 3.16 -14.40
N GLY A 140 -12.96 2.23 -13.49
CA GLY A 140 -13.20 0.83 -13.81
C GLY A 140 -13.68 0.03 -12.62
N TRP A 141 -14.12 -1.20 -12.86
CA TRP A 141 -14.57 -2.10 -11.79
C TRP A 141 -13.43 -2.51 -10.86
N LEU A 142 -13.77 -2.94 -9.64
CA LEU A 142 -12.82 -3.49 -8.69
C LEU A 142 -12.11 -4.70 -9.29
N ASP A 143 -10.80 -4.77 -9.03
CA ASP A 143 -9.96 -5.83 -9.53
C ASP A 143 -9.36 -6.65 -8.39
N LEU A 144 -9.95 -7.81 -8.11
CA LEU A 144 -9.48 -8.71 -7.05
C LEU A 144 -8.20 -9.45 -7.45
N PHE A 145 -7.94 -9.63 -8.75
CA PHE A 145 -6.71 -10.26 -9.22
C PHE A 145 -5.49 -9.39 -8.86
N LEU A 146 -5.58 -8.09 -9.13
CA LEU A 146 -4.56 -7.12 -8.75
C LEU A 146 -4.55 -6.83 -7.25
N LEU A 147 -5.71 -6.75 -6.60
CA LEU A 147 -5.77 -6.57 -5.14
C LEU A 147 -5.11 -7.73 -4.39
N ARG A 148 -5.29 -8.97 -4.86
CA ARG A 148 -4.62 -10.15 -4.29
C ARG A 148 -3.10 -10.03 -4.42
N ARG A 149 -2.61 -9.56 -5.56
CA ARG A 149 -1.18 -9.30 -5.78
C ARG A 149 -0.67 -8.23 -4.80
N SER A 150 -1.42 -7.13 -4.65
CA SER A 150 -1.10 -6.05 -3.71
C SER A 150 -1.05 -6.54 -2.26
N ALA A 151 -2.02 -7.38 -1.86
CA ALA A 151 -2.07 -7.98 -0.54
C ALA A 151 -0.90 -8.95 -0.30
N GLN A 152 -0.51 -9.73 -1.31
CA GLN A 152 0.65 -10.63 -1.24
C GLN A 152 1.96 -9.86 -1.02
N ILE A 153 2.14 -8.72 -1.70
CA ILE A 153 3.37 -7.91 -1.58
C ILE A 153 3.44 -7.23 -0.22
N ASN A 154 2.31 -6.70 0.26
CA ASN A 154 2.30 -5.84 1.44
C ASN A 154 1.97 -6.57 2.75
N GLY A 155 1.46 -7.80 2.70
CA GLY A 155 1.02 -8.52 3.89
C GLY A 155 -0.09 -7.78 4.64
N TYR A 156 -1.16 -7.40 3.94
CA TYR A 156 -2.29 -6.71 4.58
C TYR A 156 -2.89 -7.55 5.72
N THR A 157 -3.02 -6.95 6.89
CA THR A 157 -3.73 -7.52 8.04
C THR A 157 -5.22 -7.21 8.01
N ALA A 158 -5.60 -6.09 7.39
CA ALA A 158 -6.97 -5.65 7.25
C ALA A 158 -7.10 -4.77 5.99
N VAL A 159 -8.33 -4.62 5.51
CA VAL A 159 -8.67 -3.74 4.39
C VAL A 159 -9.64 -2.67 4.88
N ALA A 160 -9.29 -1.41 4.63
CA ALA A 160 -10.22 -0.29 4.72
C ALA A 160 -10.86 -0.09 3.34
N LEU A 161 -12.06 -0.64 3.16
CA LEU A 161 -12.83 -0.45 1.93
C LEU A 161 -13.49 0.93 1.94
N THR A 162 -13.18 1.73 0.94
CA THR A 162 -13.59 3.13 0.83
C THR A 162 -14.55 3.31 -0.34
N LYS A 163 -15.33 4.39 -0.31
CA LYS A 163 -16.13 4.85 -1.46
C LYS A 163 -17.17 3.82 -1.94
N LEU A 164 -17.73 3.07 -0.99
CA LEU A 164 -18.73 2.03 -1.26
C LEU A 164 -20.08 2.64 -1.68
N ASP A 165 -20.44 3.78 -1.10
CA ASP A 165 -21.64 4.58 -1.37
C ASP A 165 -21.83 4.94 -2.85
N ILE A 166 -20.74 5.04 -3.61
CA ILE A 166 -20.79 5.35 -5.05
C ILE A 166 -21.46 4.22 -5.84
N LEU A 167 -21.40 2.99 -5.33
CA LEU A 167 -21.95 1.82 -6.01
C LEU A 167 -23.47 1.68 -5.83
N ASP A 168 -24.09 2.43 -4.93
CA ASP A 168 -25.53 2.35 -4.61
C ASP A 168 -26.43 2.64 -5.81
N THR A 169 -25.91 3.31 -6.84
CA THR A 169 -26.68 3.71 -8.02
C THR A 169 -26.59 2.72 -9.19
N PHE A 170 -25.85 1.63 -9.03
CA PHE A 170 -25.65 0.63 -10.07
C PHE A 170 -26.56 -0.58 -9.85
N LYS A 171 -27.24 -1.02 -10.91
CA LYS A 171 -28.08 -2.23 -10.86
C LYS A 171 -27.25 -3.50 -10.67
N GLU A 172 -26.09 -3.56 -11.32
CA GLU A 172 -25.17 -4.68 -11.28
C GLU A 172 -23.75 -4.15 -11.09
N ILE A 173 -22.99 -4.80 -10.20
CA ILE A 173 -21.59 -4.48 -9.91
C ILE A 173 -20.76 -5.65 -10.38
N LYS A 174 -19.77 -5.38 -11.24
CA LYS A 174 -18.82 -6.40 -11.70
C LYS A 174 -17.53 -6.30 -10.92
N VAL A 175 -16.86 -7.44 -10.80
CA VAL A 175 -15.57 -7.56 -10.12
C VAL A 175 -14.68 -8.50 -10.92
N ALA A 176 -13.45 -8.09 -11.24
CA ALA A 176 -12.51 -8.96 -11.91
C ALA A 176 -11.89 -9.95 -10.90
N VAL A 177 -12.06 -11.25 -11.15
CA VAL A 177 -11.59 -12.33 -10.27
C VAL A 177 -10.34 -13.04 -10.79
N GLY A 178 -9.98 -12.82 -12.05
CA GLY A 178 -8.86 -13.46 -12.70
C GLY A 178 -8.72 -13.01 -14.15
N TYR A 179 -7.53 -13.22 -14.71
CA TYR A 179 -7.21 -12.82 -16.07
C TYR A 179 -6.92 -14.03 -16.96
N ARG A 180 -7.05 -13.81 -18.28
CA ARG A 180 -6.58 -14.73 -19.30
C ARG A 180 -5.61 -14.01 -20.23
N LEU A 181 -4.50 -14.66 -20.55
CA LEU A 181 -3.56 -14.23 -21.58
C LEU A 181 -3.53 -15.31 -22.66
N ASP A 182 -3.76 -14.92 -23.91
CA ASP A 182 -3.87 -15.85 -25.06
C ASP A 182 -4.83 -17.02 -24.79
N GLY A 183 -5.97 -16.70 -24.18
CA GLY A 183 -7.03 -17.65 -23.80
C GLY A 183 -6.74 -18.49 -22.55
N LYS A 184 -5.50 -18.49 -22.03
CA LYS A 184 -5.08 -19.28 -20.86
C LYS A 184 -5.18 -18.48 -19.56
N PRO A 185 -5.66 -19.08 -18.47
CA PRO A 185 -5.69 -18.41 -17.17
C PRO A 185 -4.27 -18.12 -16.67
N ILE A 186 -4.08 -16.95 -16.08
CA ILE A 186 -2.82 -16.55 -15.42
C ILE A 186 -3.06 -16.32 -13.93
N HIS A 187 -2.01 -16.46 -13.13
CA HIS A 187 -2.08 -16.35 -11.66
C HIS A 187 -1.35 -15.13 -11.08
N ALA A 188 -0.56 -14.45 -11.90
CA ALA A 188 0.09 -13.18 -11.63
C ALA A 188 0.00 -12.29 -12.88
N PRO A 189 0.04 -10.96 -12.74
CA PRO A 189 0.16 -10.06 -13.88
C PRO A 189 1.38 -10.43 -14.73
N PRO A 190 1.29 -10.36 -16.07
CA PRO A 190 2.39 -10.65 -16.96
C PRO A 190 3.49 -9.58 -16.90
#